data_AF-A0A349JV37-F1
#
_entry.id   AF-A0A349JV37-F1
#
_cell.length_a   1.000
_cell.length_b   1.000
_cell.length_c   1.000
_cell.angle_alpha   90.00
_cell.angle_beta   90.00
_cell.angle_gamma   90.00
#
_symmetry.space_group_name_H-M   'P 1'
#
loop_
_entity.id
_entity.type
_entity.pdbx_description
1 polymer ?
#
loop_
_entity_poly.entity_id
_entity_poly.type
_entity_poly.pdbx_seq_one_letter_code
_entity_poly.pdbx_strand_id
1 'polypeptide(L)'
;MRERFQIGGAPVGDGELRELASELDPDIRRHSLTFFEAATALAFHLFRKKGVEVSVIEVGLGGRLDATNVVAPFLTAITNVDLDHCDYLGSTLNEIAMEKAGIIKSGVPLLTAEPDGRIRSVLSARCEALEAPFTSVESDAEKTSIDVQEDHTAFDVSTSMWGDLRLQTPLVGEHQAVNGALAVALLERMPPRFLPDR
;
A
#
# COMPACT_ATOMS: atom_id res chain seq x y z
N MET A 1 0.72 14.35 -12.80
CA MET A 1 1.84 14.19 -11.84
C MET A 1 1.44 14.57 -10.42
N ARG A 2 0.73 15.70 -10.20
CA ARG A 2 0.31 16.16 -8.87
C ARG A 2 -0.40 15.11 -8.00
N GLU A 3 -1.30 14.32 -8.58
CA GLU A 3 -2.07 13.32 -7.83
C GLU A 3 -1.21 12.23 -7.19
N ARG A 4 0.03 12.04 -7.67
CA ARG A 4 1.00 11.06 -7.15
C ARG A 4 1.69 11.50 -5.86
N PHE A 5 1.59 12.78 -5.48
CA PHE A 5 2.24 13.32 -4.30
C PHE A 5 1.23 14.13 -3.49
N GLN A 6 0.87 13.61 -2.31
CA GLN A 6 -0.09 14.24 -1.43
C GLN A 6 0.49 14.39 -0.02
N ILE A 7 0.15 15.49 0.65
CA ILE A 7 0.50 15.75 2.05
C ILE A 7 -0.77 16.23 2.74
N GLY A 8 -1.16 15.56 3.83
CA GLY A 8 -2.43 15.85 4.52
C GLY A 8 -3.65 15.69 3.61
N GLY A 9 -3.61 14.78 2.63
CA GLY A 9 -4.68 14.55 1.65
C GLY A 9 -4.78 15.58 0.52
N ALA A 10 -3.90 16.58 0.48
CA ALA A 10 -3.88 17.59 -0.57
C ALA A 10 -2.73 17.36 -1.58
N PRO A 11 -2.97 17.45 -2.90
CA PRO A 11 -1.91 17.38 -3.90
C PRO A 11 -0.87 18.50 -3.72
N VAL A 12 0.40 18.15 -3.92
CA VAL A 12 1.50 19.13 -3.87
C VAL A 12 1.51 20.02 -5.12
N GLY A 13 1.84 21.30 -4.93
CA GLY A 13 1.84 22.30 -6.00
C GLY A 13 2.98 22.12 -7.01
N ASP A 14 2.74 22.49 -8.28
CA ASP A 14 3.72 22.32 -9.35
C ASP A 14 5.01 23.11 -9.14
N GLY A 15 4.94 24.31 -8.57
CA GLY A 15 6.13 25.12 -8.31
C GLY A 15 7.10 24.39 -7.38
N GLU A 16 6.57 23.85 -6.29
CA GLU A 16 7.33 23.07 -5.33
C GLU A 16 7.91 21.79 -5.94
N LEU A 17 7.12 21.04 -6.73
CA LEU A 17 7.64 19.85 -7.41
C LEU A 17 8.76 20.18 -8.40
N ARG A 18 8.67 21.32 -9.11
CA ARG A 18 9.72 21.78 -10.04
C ARG A 18 10.99 22.19 -9.32
N GLU A 19 10.88 22.89 -8.20
CA GLU A 19 12.02 23.27 -7.38
C GLU A 19 12.75 22.01 -6.87
N LEU A 20 12.02 21.06 -6.30
CA LEU A 20 12.59 19.80 -5.83
C LEU A 20 13.18 18.95 -6.97
N ALA A 21 12.55 18.93 -8.14
CA ALA A 21 13.09 18.25 -9.31
C ALA A 21 14.39 18.90 -9.79
N SER A 22 14.49 20.23 -9.71
CA SER A 22 15.71 20.97 -10.08
C SER A 22 16.86 20.67 -9.10
N GLU A 23 16.56 20.49 -7.82
CA GLU A 23 17.56 20.07 -6.81
C GLU A 23 18.10 18.66 -7.08
N LEU A 24 17.25 17.74 -7.57
CA LEU A 24 17.62 16.35 -7.84
C LEU A 24 18.16 16.11 -9.27
N ASP A 25 18.00 17.07 -10.19
CA ASP A 25 18.42 16.95 -11.60
C ASP A 25 19.88 16.48 -11.77
N PRO A 26 20.88 16.97 -10.99
CA PRO A 26 22.24 16.47 -11.09
C PRO A 26 22.36 14.97 -10.84
N ASP A 27 21.68 14.45 -9.81
CA ASP A 27 21.72 13.04 -9.43
C ASP A 27 20.89 12.18 -10.41
N ILE A 28 19.74 12.67 -10.84
CA ILE A 28 18.89 12.02 -11.85
C ILE A 28 19.70 11.78 -13.13
N ARG A 29 20.41 12.80 -13.62
CA ARG A 29 21.24 12.68 -14.82
C ARG A 29 22.46 11.80 -14.60
N ARG A 30 23.15 11.97 -13.47
CA ARG A 30 24.35 11.19 -13.13
C ARG A 30 24.07 9.70 -13.09
N HIS A 31 22.94 9.30 -12.51
CA HIS A 31 22.56 7.90 -12.38
C HIS A 31 21.67 7.39 -13.53
N SER A 32 21.33 8.26 -14.49
CA SER A 32 20.42 7.94 -15.61
C SER A 32 19.12 7.31 -15.13
N LEU A 33 18.53 7.89 -14.07
CA LEU A 33 17.32 7.35 -13.46
C LEU A 33 16.17 7.33 -14.47
N THR A 34 15.42 6.24 -14.45
CA THR A 34 14.13 6.17 -15.15
C THR A 34 13.16 7.21 -14.59
N PHE A 35 12.10 7.50 -15.33
CA PHE A 35 11.06 8.42 -14.86
C PHE A 35 10.49 7.99 -13.50
N PHE A 36 10.26 6.69 -13.30
CA PHE A 36 9.68 6.17 -12.06
C PHE A 36 10.67 6.28 -10.89
N GLU A 37 11.95 5.94 -11.09
CA GLU A 37 12.98 6.11 -10.06
C GLU A 37 13.16 7.58 -9.67
N ALA A 38 13.16 8.50 -10.65
CA ALA A 38 13.24 9.93 -10.39
C ALA A 38 12.01 10.44 -9.63
N ALA A 39 10.80 10.00 -9.99
CA ALA A 39 9.57 10.36 -9.30
C ALA A 39 9.54 9.83 -7.86
N THR A 40 10.01 8.61 -7.63
CA THR A 40 10.11 8.03 -6.29
C THR A 40 11.14 8.76 -5.42
N ALA A 41 12.30 9.09 -5.98
CA ALA A 41 13.31 9.91 -5.29
C ALA A 41 12.76 11.30 -4.92
N LEU A 42 12.01 11.92 -5.83
CA LEU A 42 11.30 13.18 -5.59
C LEU A 42 10.31 13.06 -4.42
N ALA A 43 9.52 11.98 -4.37
CA ALA A 43 8.56 11.71 -3.29
C ALA A 43 9.26 11.66 -1.92
N PHE A 44 10.33 10.88 -1.81
CA PHE A 44 11.06 10.73 -0.56
C PHE A 44 11.75 12.02 -0.13
N HIS A 45 12.32 12.78 -1.08
CA HIS A 45 12.92 14.08 -0.79
C HIS A 45 11.88 15.10 -0.32
N LEU A 46 10.72 15.13 -0.96
CA LEU A 46 9.56 15.94 -0.57
C LEU A 46 9.08 15.61 0.85
N PHE A 47 8.79 14.34 1.14
CA PHE A 47 8.28 13.92 2.45
C PHE A 47 9.28 14.22 3.58
N ARG A 48 10.58 14.02 3.32
CA ARG A 48 11.63 14.40 4.26
C ARG A 48 11.66 15.90 4.52
N LYS A 49 11.63 16.74 3.48
CA LYS A 49 11.64 18.21 3.61
C LYS A 49 10.41 18.74 4.35
N LYS A 50 9.27 18.07 4.20
CA LYS A 50 8.01 18.45 4.82
C LYS A 50 7.84 17.93 6.25
N GLY A 51 8.79 17.12 6.74
CA GLY A 51 8.72 16.54 8.07
C GLY A 51 7.52 15.60 8.24
N VAL A 52 7.14 14.88 7.17
CA VAL A 52 6.03 13.92 7.22
C VAL A 52 6.35 12.81 8.22
N GLU A 53 5.45 12.60 9.18
CA GLU A 53 5.64 11.61 10.26
C GLU A 53 5.38 10.18 9.80
N VAL A 54 4.41 10.00 8.88
CA VAL A 54 4.04 8.73 8.28
C VAL A 54 3.78 8.94 6.79
N SER A 55 4.46 8.16 5.94
CA SER A 55 4.23 8.14 4.50
C SER A 55 3.64 6.80 4.08
N VAL A 56 2.56 6.83 3.30
CA VAL A 56 2.02 5.65 2.62
C VAL A 56 2.63 5.60 1.23
N ILE A 57 3.32 4.51 0.91
CA ILE A 57 4.05 4.35 -0.35
C ILE A 57 3.40 3.22 -1.14
N GLU A 58 2.78 3.58 -2.26
CA GLU A 58 2.23 2.63 -3.23
C GLU A 58 3.34 2.11 -4.14
N VAL A 59 3.43 0.79 -4.26
CA VAL A 59 4.36 0.12 -5.17
C VAL A 59 3.93 0.38 -6.62
N GLY A 60 4.88 0.74 -7.49
CA GLY A 60 4.57 0.99 -8.90
C GLY A 60 4.26 -0.29 -9.68
N LEU A 61 5.15 -1.29 -9.58
CA LEU A 61 4.98 -2.57 -10.27
C LEU A 61 5.66 -3.71 -9.49
N GLY A 62 4.91 -4.78 -9.24
CA GLY A 62 5.42 -5.96 -8.54
C GLY A 62 5.71 -5.66 -7.07
N GLY A 63 6.98 -5.46 -6.73
CA GLY A 63 7.42 -5.15 -5.37
C GLY A 63 8.92 -5.33 -5.18
N ARG A 64 9.45 -6.52 -5.48
CA ARG A 64 10.86 -6.90 -5.23
C ARG A 64 11.87 -5.93 -5.82
N LEU A 65 11.69 -5.54 -7.08
CA LEU A 65 12.57 -4.66 -7.84
C LEU A 65 11.99 -3.26 -8.06
N ASP A 66 10.90 -2.93 -7.37
CA ASP A 66 10.27 -1.62 -7.51
C ASP A 66 11.13 -0.54 -6.86
N ALA A 67 11.18 0.65 -7.48
CA ALA A 67 11.97 1.77 -6.97
C ALA A 67 11.57 2.19 -5.55
N THR A 68 10.33 1.91 -5.13
CA THR A 68 9.85 2.20 -3.78
C THR A 68 10.40 1.24 -2.72
N ASN A 69 10.89 0.05 -3.10
CA ASN A 69 11.31 -1.00 -2.17
C ASN A 69 12.64 -0.74 -1.46
N VAL A 70 13.14 0.49 -1.52
CA VAL A 70 14.32 0.97 -0.77
C VAL A 70 13.98 1.41 0.66
N VAL A 71 12.70 1.45 1.03
CA VAL A 71 12.24 1.88 2.35
C VAL A 71 12.28 0.77 3.39
N ALA A 72 12.31 1.17 4.67
CA ALA A 72 12.17 0.32 5.84
C ALA A 72 10.82 0.63 6.53
N PRO A 73 9.72 0.02 6.07
CA PRO A 73 8.39 0.28 6.60
C PRO A 73 8.20 -0.41 7.96
N PHE A 74 7.26 0.07 8.77
CA PHE A 74 6.83 -0.62 9.99
C PHE A 74 5.60 -1.51 9.77
N LEU A 75 4.92 -1.39 8.62
CA LEU A 75 3.85 -2.26 8.16
C LEU A 75 3.92 -2.41 6.64
N THR A 76 3.58 -3.58 6.14
CA THR A 76 3.44 -3.84 4.70
C THR A 76 2.06 -4.41 4.39
N ALA A 77 1.59 -4.20 3.17
CA ALA A 77 0.33 -4.77 2.70
C ALA A 77 0.40 -5.23 1.26
N ILE A 78 -0.26 -6.33 0.97
CA ILE A 78 -0.54 -6.80 -0.40
C ILE A 78 -2.05 -6.97 -0.47
N THR A 79 -2.75 -6.12 -1.22
CA THR A 79 -4.21 -6.17 -1.34
C THR A 79 -4.66 -7.55 -1.83
N ASN A 80 -4.18 -7.92 -3.01
CA ASN A 80 -4.46 -9.15 -3.74
C ASN A 80 -3.38 -9.39 -4.81
N VAL A 81 -3.45 -10.54 -5.45
CA VAL A 81 -2.59 -10.98 -6.54
C VAL A 81 -3.50 -11.49 -7.67
N ASP A 82 -3.38 -10.85 -8.83
CA ASP A 82 -4.07 -11.26 -10.04
C ASP A 82 -3.07 -11.38 -11.21
N LEU A 83 -3.50 -11.94 -12.32
CA LEU A 83 -2.73 -12.05 -13.57
C LEU A 83 -2.64 -10.69 -14.27
N ASP A 84 -1.91 -9.77 -13.66
CA ASP A 84 -1.64 -8.44 -14.19
C ASP A 84 -0.15 -8.27 -14.51
N HIS A 85 0.13 -7.52 -15.59
CA HIS A 85 1.49 -7.21 -16.03
C HIS A 85 2.38 -8.44 -16.23
N CYS A 86 1.82 -9.51 -16.80
CA CYS A 86 2.50 -10.80 -16.95
C CYS A 86 3.83 -10.73 -17.72
N ASP A 87 3.96 -9.78 -18.66
CA ASP A 87 5.20 -9.53 -19.41
C ASP A 87 6.38 -9.15 -18.51
N TYR A 88 6.11 -8.63 -17.31
CA TYR A 88 7.11 -8.18 -16.34
C TYR A 88 7.17 -9.03 -15.08
N LEU A 89 6.01 -9.51 -14.60
CA LEU A 89 5.88 -10.15 -13.29
C LEU A 89 5.85 -11.68 -13.34
N GLY A 90 5.77 -12.26 -14.53
CA GLY A 90 5.63 -13.70 -14.73
C GLY A 90 4.24 -14.07 -15.24
N SER A 91 4.09 -15.32 -15.64
CA SER A 91 2.90 -15.84 -16.32
C SER A 91 1.95 -16.60 -15.39
N THR A 92 2.32 -16.73 -14.11
CA THR A 92 1.54 -17.45 -13.11
C THR A 92 1.30 -16.59 -11.87
N LEU A 93 0.17 -16.80 -11.21
CA LEU A 93 -0.14 -16.11 -9.94
C LEU A 93 0.95 -16.31 -8.88
N ASN A 94 1.62 -17.46 -8.88
CA ASN A 94 2.71 -17.73 -7.94
C ASN A 94 3.95 -16.88 -8.23
N GLU A 95 4.34 -16.72 -9.50
CA GLU A 95 5.45 -15.84 -9.88
C GLU A 95 5.14 -14.38 -9.50
N ILE A 96 3.93 -13.92 -9.80
CA ILE A 96 3.48 -12.56 -9.48
C ILE A 96 3.43 -12.36 -7.96
N ALA A 97 2.93 -13.34 -7.21
CA ALA A 97 2.90 -13.31 -5.75
C ALA A 97 4.32 -13.19 -5.17
N MET A 98 5.29 -13.91 -5.73
CA MET A 98 6.69 -13.83 -5.29
C MET A 98 7.34 -12.47 -5.60
N GLU A 99 6.99 -11.86 -6.73
CA GLU A 99 7.43 -10.48 -7.02
C GLU A 99 6.84 -9.47 -6.03
N LYS A 100 5.53 -9.55 -5.75
CA LYS A 100 4.87 -8.69 -4.76
C LYS A 100 5.39 -8.92 -3.34
N ALA A 101 5.64 -10.17 -2.97
CA ALA A 101 6.20 -10.57 -1.68
C ALA A 101 7.62 -10.03 -1.43
N GLY A 102 8.27 -9.45 -2.44
CA GLY A 102 9.54 -8.76 -2.31
C GLY A 102 9.50 -7.50 -1.43
N ILE A 103 8.33 -6.97 -1.12
CA ILE A 103 8.19 -5.84 -0.15
C ILE A 103 8.27 -6.30 1.31
N ILE A 104 8.08 -7.60 1.59
CA ILE A 104 8.10 -8.13 2.95
C ILE A 104 9.52 -7.98 3.51
N LYS A 105 9.63 -7.33 4.67
CA LYS A 105 10.89 -7.09 5.38
C LYS A 105 10.93 -7.91 6.68
N SER A 106 12.14 -8.21 7.14
CA SER A 106 12.31 -9.05 8.34
C SER A 106 11.70 -8.41 9.57
N GLY A 107 10.90 -9.19 10.32
CA GLY A 107 10.18 -8.71 11.51
C GLY A 107 9.03 -7.71 11.23
N VAL A 108 8.82 -7.29 9.98
CA VAL A 108 7.81 -6.29 9.63
C VAL A 108 6.50 -6.97 9.27
N PRO A 109 5.37 -6.64 9.94
CA PRO A 109 4.10 -7.27 9.65
C PRO A 109 3.63 -7.09 8.19
N LEU A 110 3.03 -8.14 7.64
CA LEU A 110 2.30 -8.12 6.38
C LEU A 110 0.81 -8.36 6.65
N LEU A 111 -0.02 -7.50 6.05
CA LEU A 111 -1.46 -7.72 5.95
C LEU A 111 -1.85 -7.97 4.49
N THR A 112 -2.84 -8.82 4.27
CA THR A 112 -3.36 -9.07 2.92
C THR A 112 -4.86 -9.30 2.93
N ALA A 113 -5.53 -8.91 1.84
CA ALA A 113 -6.93 -9.27 1.59
C ALA A 113 -7.05 -10.28 0.44
N GLU A 114 -5.99 -11.04 0.17
CA GLU A 114 -5.92 -12.02 -0.91
C GLU A 114 -6.96 -13.15 -0.72
N PRO A 115 -7.93 -13.31 -1.65
CA PRO A 115 -8.99 -14.31 -1.51
C PRO A 115 -8.52 -15.75 -1.77
N ASP A 116 -7.49 -15.98 -2.59
CA ASP A 116 -6.97 -17.33 -2.90
C ASP A 116 -6.06 -17.84 -1.78
N GLY A 117 -6.53 -18.86 -1.06
CA GLY A 117 -5.77 -19.51 0.02
C GLY A 117 -4.43 -20.10 -0.41
N ARG A 118 -4.26 -20.45 -1.69
CA ARG A 118 -2.98 -20.92 -2.24
C ARG A 118 -1.97 -19.79 -2.32
N ILE A 119 -2.40 -18.60 -2.73
CA ILE A 119 -1.54 -17.41 -2.76
C ILE A 119 -1.25 -16.91 -1.36
N ARG A 120 -2.23 -16.93 -0.46
CA ARG A 120 -1.99 -16.65 0.97
C ARG A 120 -0.92 -17.56 1.56
N SER A 121 -0.89 -18.84 1.18
CA SER A 121 0.14 -19.79 1.63
C SER A 121 1.54 -19.38 1.16
N VAL A 122 1.67 -18.87 -0.07
CA VAL A 122 2.95 -18.35 -0.59
C VAL A 122 3.41 -17.13 0.21
N LEU A 123 2.51 -16.19 0.47
CA LEU A 123 2.82 -14.99 1.26
C LEU A 123 3.17 -15.34 2.71
N SER A 124 2.40 -16.24 3.34
CA SER A 124 2.64 -16.73 4.71
C SER A 124 4.01 -17.40 4.83
N ALA A 125 4.36 -18.30 3.89
CA ALA A 125 5.67 -18.96 3.90
C ALA A 125 6.82 -17.96 3.77
N ARG A 126 6.64 -16.88 2.97
CA ARG A 126 7.63 -15.81 2.87
C ARG A 126 7.73 -15.00 4.17
N CYS A 127 6.60 -14.72 4.81
CA CYS A 127 6.57 -14.06 6.11
C CYS A 127 7.26 -14.88 7.19
N GLU A 128 7.00 -16.19 7.27
CA GLU A 128 7.66 -17.12 8.18
C GLU A 128 9.18 -17.11 8.01
N ALA A 129 9.66 -17.19 6.76
CA ALA A 129 11.09 -17.16 6.45
C ALA A 129 11.79 -15.84 6.84
N LEU A 130 11.03 -14.76 7.01
CA LEU A 130 11.53 -13.44 7.40
C LEU A 130 11.15 -13.06 8.84
N GLU A 131 10.54 -13.97 9.59
CA GLU A 131 10.01 -13.71 10.94
C GLU A 131 9.02 -12.53 10.98
N ALA A 132 8.32 -12.31 9.87
CA ALA A 132 7.32 -11.25 9.72
C ALA A 132 5.94 -11.75 10.16
N PRO A 133 5.22 -11.03 11.04
CA PRO A 133 3.84 -11.38 11.37
C PRO A 133 2.93 -11.35 10.14
N PHE A 134 2.21 -12.43 9.87
CA PHE A 134 1.29 -12.53 8.74
C PHE A 134 -0.16 -12.38 9.20
N THR A 135 -0.98 -11.66 8.45
CA THR A 135 -2.42 -11.60 8.69
C THR A 135 -3.21 -11.50 7.40
N SER A 136 -4.15 -12.43 7.26
CA SER A 136 -5.19 -12.34 6.25
C SER A 136 -6.37 -11.58 6.84
N VAL A 137 -6.72 -10.47 6.21
CA VAL A 137 -7.98 -9.76 6.42
C VAL A 137 -8.99 -10.46 5.54
N GLU A 138 -9.68 -11.44 6.11
CA GLU A 138 -10.85 -12.00 5.45
C GLU A 138 -11.94 -10.94 5.52
N SER A 139 -12.33 -10.40 4.37
CA SER A 139 -13.67 -9.86 4.27
C SER A 139 -14.58 -11.07 4.41
N ASP A 140 -15.10 -11.32 5.60
CA ASP A 140 -16.33 -12.09 5.74
C ASP A 140 -17.42 -11.26 5.01
N ALA A 141 -17.39 -11.23 3.68
CA ALA A 141 -18.39 -10.54 2.86
C ALA A 141 -19.79 -11.13 3.15
N GLU A 142 -19.84 -12.36 3.65
CA GLU A 142 -21.07 -13.00 4.15
C GLU A 142 -21.52 -12.48 5.54
N LYS A 143 -20.64 -11.89 6.36
CA LYS A 143 -20.99 -11.28 7.67
C LYS A 143 -20.99 -9.75 7.64
N THR A 144 -20.42 -9.17 6.60
CA THR A 144 -20.27 -7.73 6.44
C THR A 144 -21.40 -7.22 5.56
N SER A 145 -22.26 -6.34 6.08
CA SER A 145 -23.21 -5.66 5.20
C SER A 145 -22.42 -4.75 4.27
N ILE A 146 -22.39 -5.05 2.97
CA ILE A 146 -21.86 -4.17 1.93
C ILE A 146 -23.06 -3.57 1.19
N ASP A 147 -23.07 -2.25 1.07
CA ASP A 147 -24.07 -1.50 0.32
C ASP A 147 -23.37 -0.67 -0.76
N VAL A 148 -23.53 -1.08 -2.02
CA VAL A 148 -22.94 -0.40 -3.17
C VAL A 148 -24.00 0.53 -3.76
N GLN A 149 -23.68 1.82 -3.75
CA GLN A 149 -24.51 2.89 -4.29
C GLN A 149 -23.85 3.51 -5.54
N GLU A 150 -24.56 4.39 -6.24
CA GLU A 150 -24.07 5.00 -7.49
C GLU A 150 -22.83 5.89 -7.29
N ASP A 151 -22.66 6.47 -6.10
CA ASP A 151 -21.62 7.44 -5.77
C ASP A 151 -20.70 7.00 -4.61
N HIS A 152 -20.98 5.86 -3.97
CA HIS A 152 -20.19 5.36 -2.85
C HIS A 152 -20.37 3.87 -2.58
N THR A 153 -19.49 3.32 -1.74
CA THR A 153 -19.67 1.99 -1.11
C THR A 153 -19.66 2.17 0.40
N ALA A 154 -20.69 1.68 1.07
CA ALA A 154 -20.76 1.62 2.54
C ALA A 154 -20.59 0.17 3.01
N PHE A 155 -19.86 -0.04 4.11
CA PHE A 155 -19.55 -1.37 4.60
C PHE A 155 -19.35 -1.38 6.11
N ASP A 156 -19.66 -2.51 6.73
CA ASP A 156 -19.39 -2.75 8.15
C ASP A 156 -17.95 -3.25 8.35
N VAL A 157 -17.34 -2.93 9.48
CA VAL A 157 -16.08 -3.53 9.89
C VAL A 157 -16.08 -3.72 11.41
N SER A 158 -15.79 -4.93 11.86
CA SER A 158 -15.54 -5.21 13.27
C SER A 158 -14.08 -4.97 13.58
N THR A 159 -13.81 -4.00 14.44
CA THR A 159 -12.45 -3.62 14.85
C THR A 159 -12.21 -4.01 16.30
N SER A 160 -10.98 -4.38 16.62
CA SER A 160 -10.54 -4.63 17.99
C SER A 160 -10.43 -3.35 18.82
N MET A 161 -10.10 -2.22 18.18
CA MET A 161 -9.84 -0.94 18.86
C MET A 161 -11.06 -0.04 19.00
N TRP A 162 -11.93 0.00 17.99
CA TRP A 162 -13.03 0.97 17.92
C TRP A 162 -14.42 0.33 17.99
N GLY A 163 -14.50 -1.00 18.03
CA GLY A 163 -15.74 -1.77 17.98
C GLY A 163 -16.25 -1.94 16.56
N ASP A 164 -17.54 -2.19 16.42
CA ASP A 164 -18.20 -2.29 15.12
C ASP A 164 -18.43 -0.89 14.53
N LEU A 165 -17.97 -0.69 13.30
CA LEU A 165 -18.08 0.58 12.58
C LEU A 165 -18.82 0.39 11.25
N ARG A 166 -19.66 1.36 10.88
CA ARG A 166 -20.15 1.53 9.51
C ARG A 166 -19.31 2.60 8.83
N LEU A 167 -18.57 2.22 7.79
CA LEU A 167 -17.70 3.12 7.03
C LEU A 167 -18.24 3.34 5.62
N GLN A 168 -17.75 4.40 4.98
CA GLN A 168 -18.11 4.75 3.61
C GLN A 168 -16.85 5.21 2.86
N THR A 169 -16.75 4.79 1.60
CA THR A 169 -15.75 5.29 0.63
C THR A 169 -16.48 5.84 -0.59
N PRO A 170 -16.00 6.95 -1.20
CA PRO A 170 -16.57 7.46 -2.45
C PRO A 170 -16.28 6.55 -3.66
N LEU A 171 -15.51 5.48 -3.48
CA LEU A 171 -15.20 4.52 -4.53
C LEU A 171 -16.32 3.48 -4.64
N VAL A 172 -16.83 3.29 -5.85
CA VAL A 172 -17.92 2.35 -6.13
C VAL A 172 -17.37 0.95 -6.40
N GLY A 173 -17.94 -0.07 -5.72
CA GLY A 173 -17.70 -1.48 -5.98
C GLY A 173 -17.39 -2.29 -4.72
N GLU A 174 -17.79 -3.56 -4.67
CA GLU A 174 -17.63 -4.43 -3.49
C GLU A 174 -16.17 -4.59 -3.06
N HIS A 175 -15.24 -4.65 -4.01
CA HIS A 175 -13.80 -4.71 -3.73
C HIS A 175 -13.28 -3.48 -2.95
N GLN A 176 -13.99 -2.36 -2.99
CA GLN A 176 -13.65 -1.17 -2.21
C GLN A 176 -13.94 -1.36 -0.72
N ALA A 177 -14.95 -2.15 -0.37
CA ALA A 177 -15.17 -2.54 1.03
C ALA A 177 -14.02 -3.40 1.55
N VAL A 178 -13.52 -4.33 0.73
CA VAL A 178 -12.37 -5.18 1.07
C VAL A 178 -11.10 -4.35 1.27
N ASN A 179 -10.81 -3.43 0.34
CA ASN A 179 -9.69 -2.50 0.46
C ASN A 179 -9.83 -1.59 1.70
N GLY A 180 -11.04 -1.13 1.99
CA GLY A 180 -11.35 -0.33 3.17
C GLY A 180 -11.12 -1.11 4.47
N ALA A 181 -11.57 -2.36 4.55
CA ALA A 181 -11.33 -3.23 5.70
C ALA A 181 -9.84 -3.50 5.91
N LEU A 182 -9.07 -3.74 4.84
CA LEU A 182 -7.62 -3.87 4.92
C LEU A 182 -6.94 -2.59 5.43
N ALA A 183 -7.39 -1.41 4.97
CA ALA A 183 -6.89 -0.13 5.45
C ALA A 183 -7.16 0.07 6.94
N VAL A 184 -8.35 -0.28 7.42
CA VAL A 184 -8.70 -0.24 8.85
C VAL A 184 -7.82 -1.20 9.67
N ALA A 185 -7.61 -2.43 9.19
CA ALA A 185 -6.75 -3.40 9.85
C ALA A 185 -5.27 -2.93 9.92
N LEU A 186 -4.82 -2.19 8.89
CA LEU A 186 -3.51 -1.53 8.93
C LEU A 186 -3.46 -0.42 9.99
N LEU A 187 -4.51 0.41 10.07
CA LEU A 187 -4.61 1.47 11.08
C LEU A 187 -4.54 0.89 12.49
N GLU A 188 -5.24 -0.22 12.79
CA GLU A 188 -5.20 -0.86 14.12
C GLU A 188 -3.81 -1.38 14.52
N ARG A 189 -2.89 -1.53 13.57
CA ARG A 189 -1.51 -1.99 13.81
C ARG A 189 -0.49 -0.87 13.79
N MET A 190 -0.93 0.37 13.56
CA MET A 190 -0.03 1.50 13.63
C MET A 190 0.50 1.69 15.05
N PRO A 191 1.74 2.19 15.20
CA PRO A 191 2.25 2.62 16.50
C PRO A 191 1.27 3.58 17.20
N PRO A 192 1.05 3.48 18.53
CA PRO A 192 0.01 4.25 19.23
C PRO A 192 0.06 5.76 19.00
N ARG A 193 1.25 6.32 18.81
CA ARG A 193 1.45 7.76 18.53
C ARG A 193 0.88 8.24 17.19
N PHE A 194 0.52 7.33 16.28
CA PHE A 194 0.01 7.64 14.95
C PHE A 194 -1.45 7.21 14.76
N LEU A 195 -2.08 6.66 15.80
CA LEU A 195 -3.49 6.29 15.73
C LEU A 195 -4.37 7.55 15.71
N PRO A 196 -5.47 7.54 14.96
CA PRO A 196 -6.45 8.62 15.02
C PRO A 196 -7.12 8.66 16.40
N ASP A 197 -7.43 9.87 16.86
CA ASP A 197 -8.36 10.06 17.98
C ASP A 197 -9.76 9.56 17.56
N ARG A 198 -10.51 9.02 18.53
CA ARG A 198 -11.86 8.46 18.30
C ARG A 198 -12.91 9.52 18.04
#